data_AF-A0A6A1WFR4-F1
#
_entry.id   AF-A0A6A1WFR4-F1
#
_cell.length_a   1.000
_cell.length_b   1.000
_cell.length_c   1.000
_cell.angle_alpha   90.00
_cell.angle_beta   90.00
_cell.angle_gamma   90.00
#
_symmetry.space_group_name_H-M   'P 1'
#
loop_
_entity.id
_entity.type
_entity.pdbx_description
1 polymer ?
#
loop_
_entity_poly.entity_id
_entity_poly.type
_entity_poly.pdbx_seq_one_letter_code
_entity_poly.pdbx_strand_id
1 'polypeptide(L)'
;MPMPGMPASQPQRCHDSPWPCHDTVPQQVIGHQPSQAGAAGQQTKECHDTGWPPVVDDGKILAFMEKQSKQNKKNRSKLTVNHAAGSRSFQRTRACMRQRDLERKSYTEIEVYSEILGKKSGYVQGLGRVVKPPPSSTLTTQSSDLQHQVAKSRDEIEAMRAVREKDLQEFAKKQAEMEATLRDHREEQRVEQERIRLEQEERMKREQEHMRVEHEERMQQE
;
A
#
# COMPACT_ATOMS: atom_id res chain seq x y z
N MET A 1 30.90 -20.12 -32.78
CA MET A 1 29.53 -20.66 -32.70
C MET A 1 29.12 -20.71 -31.23
N PRO A 2 28.25 -19.80 -30.76
CA PRO A 2 27.76 -19.76 -29.38
C PRO A 2 26.52 -20.65 -29.20
N MET A 3 26.30 -21.18 -28.00
CA MET A 3 25.09 -21.94 -27.65
C MET A 3 23.93 -20.98 -27.34
N PRO A 4 22.75 -21.14 -27.97
CA PRO A 4 21.58 -20.30 -27.71
C PRO A 4 20.65 -20.91 -26.64
N GLY A 5 20.00 -20.06 -25.84
CA GLY A 5 18.75 -20.43 -25.16
C GLY A 5 18.68 -20.36 -23.63
N MET A 6 19.16 -19.27 -23.01
CA MET A 6 18.67 -18.91 -21.67
C MET A 6 17.90 -17.59 -21.74
N PRO A 7 16.64 -17.53 -21.27
CA PRO A 7 15.94 -16.25 -21.16
C PRO A 7 16.60 -15.40 -20.08
N ALA A 8 16.83 -14.12 -20.39
CA ALA A 8 17.29 -13.13 -19.44
C ALA A 8 16.25 -12.99 -18.31
N SER A 9 16.66 -13.27 -17.07
CA SER A 9 15.86 -12.95 -15.89
C SER A 9 15.65 -11.43 -15.87
N GLN A 10 14.43 -10.98 -16.14
CA GLN A 10 14.05 -9.59 -15.90
C GLN A 10 14.25 -9.26 -14.41
N PRO A 11 14.77 -8.08 -14.06
CA PRO A 11 14.80 -7.65 -12.67
C PRO A 11 13.36 -7.49 -12.19
N GLN A 12 12.97 -8.34 -11.25
CA GLN A 12 11.67 -8.33 -10.61
C GLN A 12 11.50 -6.99 -9.89
N ARG A 13 10.59 -6.14 -10.38
CA ARG A 13 10.21 -4.92 -9.65
C ARG A 13 9.49 -5.35 -8.37
N CYS A 14 10.17 -5.19 -7.24
CA CYS A 14 9.58 -5.26 -5.92
C CYS A 14 8.61 -4.08 -5.76
N HIS A 15 7.35 -4.29 -6.11
CA HIS A 15 6.27 -3.46 -5.61
C HIS A 15 5.66 -4.14 -4.38
N ASP A 16 5.48 -3.33 -3.35
CA ASP A 16 4.68 -3.55 -2.14
C ASP A 16 5.33 -4.35 -1.01
N SER A 17 6.31 -3.72 -0.35
CA SER A 17 6.69 -4.05 1.03
C SER A 17 6.67 -2.78 1.89
N PRO A 18 5.96 -2.73 3.05
CA PRO A 18 5.78 -1.48 3.82
C PRO A 18 7.00 -1.05 4.65
N TRP A 19 8.16 -1.67 4.50
CA TRP A 19 9.31 -1.46 5.39
C TRP A 19 10.54 -0.99 4.61
N PRO A 20 11.27 0.03 5.10
CA PRO A 20 12.45 0.53 4.40
C PRO A 20 13.60 -0.48 4.47
N CYS A 21 14.11 -0.85 3.31
CA CYS A 21 15.33 -1.63 3.15
C CYS A 21 16.54 -0.75 3.52
N HIS A 22 17.19 -1.04 4.65
CA HIS A 22 18.54 -0.57 4.91
C HIS A 22 19.51 -1.64 4.41
N ASP A 23 20.28 -1.32 3.38
CA ASP A 23 21.70 -1.70 3.26
C ASP A 23 22.25 -1.28 1.89
N THR A 24 22.95 -0.14 1.87
CA THR A 24 24.13 0.07 1.01
C THR A 24 24.97 1.17 1.66
N VAL A 25 26.02 0.78 2.39
CA VAL A 25 27.11 1.69 2.76
C VAL A 25 28.21 1.50 1.72
N PRO A 26 28.52 2.50 0.87
CA PRO A 26 29.77 2.47 0.12
C PRO A 26 30.89 2.95 1.06
N GLN A 27 31.85 2.07 1.31
CA GLN A 27 33.19 2.47 1.77
C GLN A 27 33.74 3.52 0.83
N GLN A 28 34.07 4.71 1.34
CA GLN A 28 35.01 5.60 0.67
C GLN A 28 36.17 5.94 1.60
N VAL A 29 37.32 5.94 0.94
CA VAL A 29 38.69 5.89 1.41
C VAL A 29 39.12 7.18 2.09
N ILE A 30 40.00 6.99 3.08
CA ILE A 30 40.76 8.01 3.79
C ILE A 30 41.62 8.84 2.82
N GLY A 31 41.49 10.16 2.89
CA GLY A 31 42.45 11.11 2.30
C GLY A 31 42.23 12.52 2.85
N HIS A 32 43.14 12.99 3.69
CA HIS A 32 43.19 14.36 4.20
C HIS A 32 44.04 15.25 3.26
N GLN A 33 43.54 16.44 2.91
CA GLN A 33 44.29 17.71 2.90
C GLN A 33 43.32 18.90 2.69
N PRO A 34 43.46 20.02 3.44
CA PRO A 34 42.58 21.19 3.33
C PRO A 34 43.22 22.32 2.52
N SER A 35 42.45 23.01 1.67
CA SER A 35 42.82 24.34 1.17
C SER A 35 41.61 25.19 0.82
N GLN A 36 41.35 26.15 1.71
CA GLN A 36 40.80 27.50 1.57
C GLN A 36 39.73 27.88 0.50
N ALA A 37 38.73 28.55 1.07
CA ALA A 37 38.04 29.76 0.60
C ALA A 37 36.93 29.64 -0.46
N GLY A 38 35.72 30.06 -0.05
CA GLY A 38 34.60 30.35 -0.93
C GLY A 38 33.28 30.44 -0.18
N ALA A 39 33.01 31.59 0.43
CA ALA A 39 31.73 31.90 1.05
C ALA A 39 30.61 31.94 0.01
N ALA A 40 29.57 31.11 0.18
CA ALA A 40 28.23 31.36 -0.35
C ALA A 40 27.25 30.50 0.43
N GLY A 41 26.27 31.15 1.07
CA GLY A 41 25.34 30.52 1.98
C GLY A 41 24.49 29.45 1.30
N GLN A 42 24.49 28.26 1.90
CA GLN A 42 23.35 27.37 1.91
C GLN A 42 23.22 26.90 3.36
N GLN A 43 22.26 27.48 4.09
CA GLN A 43 21.76 26.85 5.31
C GLN A 43 21.14 25.52 4.88
N THR A 44 21.94 24.46 4.92
CA THR A 44 21.40 23.11 5.06
C THR A 44 20.69 23.10 6.40
N LYS A 45 19.36 23.09 6.36
CA LYS A 45 18.54 22.85 7.55
C LYS A 45 18.97 21.50 8.10
N GLU A 46 19.68 21.55 9.21
CA GLU A 46 20.15 20.38 9.95
C GLU A 46 18.95 19.46 10.18
N CYS A 47 19.03 18.24 9.64
CA CYS A 47 18.09 17.19 9.99
C CYS A 47 18.27 16.93 11.48
N HIS A 48 17.31 17.35 12.29
CA HIS A 48 17.28 17.00 13.69
C HIS A 48 17.42 15.50 13.83
N ASP A 49 18.48 15.13 14.54
CA ASP A 49 18.74 13.84 15.14
C ASP A 49 17.41 13.23 15.60
N THR A 50 16.90 12.23 14.87
CA THR A 50 15.74 11.47 15.31
C THR A 50 16.18 10.74 16.56
N GLY A 51 15.94 11.39 17.71
CA GLY A 51 16.22 10.85 19.01
C GLY A 51 15.63 9.45 19.09
N TRP A 52 16.50 8.45 19.10
CA TRP A 52 16.13 7.13 19.55
C TRP A 52 15.41 7.28 20.88
N PRO A 53 14.27 6.60 21.11
CA PRO A 53 13.61 6.66 22.40
C PRO A 53 14.66 6.33 23.48
N PRO A 54 14.65 7.05 24.61
CA PRO A 54 15.67 6.89 25.63
C PRO A 54 15.76 5.41 26.01
N VAL A 55 17.00 4.94 26.22
CA VAL A 55 17.29 3.58 26.67
C VAL A 55 16.28 3.21 27.75
N VAL A 56 15.42 2.25 27.43
CA VAL A 56 14.38 1.78 28.33
C VAL A 56 15.07 1.35 29.62
N ASP A 57 14.80 2.10 30.70
CA ASP A 57 15.36 1.86 32.03
C ASP A 57 15.26 0.37 32.38
N ASP A 58 16.41 -0.30 32.47
CA ASP A 58 16.53 -1.74 32.71
C ASP A 58 15.74 -2.17 33.95
N GLY A 59 15.62 -1.29 34.95
CA GLY A 59 14.81 -1.50 36.15
C GLY A 59 13.31 -1.61 35.84
N LYS A 60 12.79 -0.83 34.89
CA LYS A 60 11.38 -0.90 34.46
C LYS A 60 11.10 -2.17 33.67
N ILE A 61 12.05 -2.60 32.84
CA ILE A 61 11.94 -3.86 32.08
C ILE A 61 11.93 -5.05 33.06
N LEU A 62 12.86 -5.08 34.01
CA LEU A 62 12.94 -6.13 35.02
C LEU A 62 11.68 -6.17 35.90
N ALA A 63 11.19 -5.01 36.35
CA ALA A 63 9.94 -4.93 37.12
C ALA A 63 8.73 -5.41 36.32
N PHE A 64 8.67 -5.11 35.02
CA PHE A 64 7.64 -5.62 34.12
C PHE A 64 7.73 -7.15 33.97
N MET A 65 8.92 -7.69 33.69
CA MET A 65 9.13 -9.13 33.55
C MET A 65 8.81 -9.89 34.85
N GLU A 66 9.17 -9.33 36.01
CA GLU A 66 8.86 -9.93 37.30
C GLU A 66 7.35 -9.94 37.57
N LYS A 67 6.64 -8.86 37.21
CA LYS A 67 5.19 -8.77 37.28
C LYS A 67 4.50 -9.80 36.37
N GLN A 68 4.97 -9.92 35.12
CA GLN A 68 4.47 -10.93 34.19
C GLN A 68 4.75 -12.36 34.67
N SER A 69 5.92 -12.62 35.25
CA SER A 69 6.30 -13.92 35.81
C SER A 69 5.39 -14.33 36.98
N LYS A 70 5.14 -13.40 37.92
CA LYS A 70 4.19 -13.61 39.04
C LYS A 70 2.77 -13.89 38.53
N GLN A 71 2.34 -13.19 37.49
CA GLN A 71 1.02 -13.41 36.88
C GLN A 71 0.95 -14.76 36.15
N ASN A 72 1.97 -15.11 35.38
CA ASN A 72 2.06 -16.39 34.68
C ASN A 72 2.09 -17.58 35.65
N LYS A 73 2.75 -17.45 36.82
CA LYS A 73 2.72 -18.47 37.86
C LYS A 73 1.31 -18.69 38.43
N LYS A 74 0.57 -17.60 38.70
CA LYS A 74 -0.85 -17.65 39.14
C LYS A 74 -1.78 -18.21 38.06
N ASN A 75 -1.53 -17.88 36.80
CA ASN A 75 -2.30 -18.42 35.67
C ASN A 75 -2.01 -19.91 35.49
N ARG A 76 -0.75 -20.32 35.69
CA ARG A 76 -0.32 -21.72 35.59
C ARG A 76 -0.90 -22.62 36.67
N SER A 77 -1.10 -22.12 37.88
CA SER A 77 -1.80 -22.87 38.94
C SER A 77 -3.30 -23.04 38.71
N LYS A 78 -3.88 -22.27 37.78
CA LYS A 78 -5.32 -22.35 37.42
C LYS A 78 -5.57 -23.25 36.21
N LEU A 79 -4.52 -23.72 35.53
CA LEU A 79 -4.65 -24.71 34.47
C LEU A 79 -5.01 -26.06 35.08
N THR A 80 -6.15 -26.61 34.68
CA THR A 80 -6.65 -27.91 35.14
C THR A 80 -5.90 -29.08 34.50
N VAL A 81 -5.25 -28.84 33.36
CA VAL A 81 -4.38 -29.79 32.67
C VAL A 81 -2.93 -29.36 32.88
N ASN A 82 -2.19 -30.14 33.66
CA ASN A 82 -0.75 -29.98 33.79
C ASN A 82 -0.06 -30.34 32.46
N HIS A 83 0.20 -29.37 31.59
CA HIS A 83 1.13 -29.57 30.48
C HIS A 83 2.55 -29.72 31.04
N ALA A 84 2.90 -30.95 31.42
CA ALA A 84 4.28 -31.45 31.48
C ALA A 84 4.74 -31.95 30.09
N ALA A 85 4.01 -31.58 29.04
CA ALA A 85 4.32 -31.95 27.67
C ALA A 85 5.54 -31.15 27.20
N GLY A 86 6.71 -31.79 27.27
CA GLY A 86 7.93 -31.29 26.65
C GLY A 86 9.20 -31.71 27.38
N SER A 87 9.27 -31.57 28.70
CA SER A 87 10.54 -31.77 29.42
C SER A 87 10.87 -33.25 29.64
N ARG A 88 9.90 -34.08 30.02
CA ARG A 88 10.16 -35.50 30.33
C ARG A 88 10.48 -36.35 29.10
N SER A 89 9.80 -36.11 27.98
CA SER A 89 10.09 -36.79 26.70
C SER A 89 11.47 -36.37 26.18
N PHE A 90 11.79 -35.08 26.26
CA PHE A 90 13.09 -34.57 25.86
C PHE A 90 14.23 -35.10 26.75
N GLN A 91 14.03 -35.13 28.08
CA GLN A 91 14.99 -35.73 29.02
C GLN A 91 15.18 -37.24 28.76
N ARG A 92 14.09 -37.99 28.50
CA ARG A 92 14.17 -39.41 28.11
C ARG A 92 14.90 -39.63 26.79
N THR A 93 14.66 -38.77 25.79
CA THR A 93 15.35 -38.81 24.50
C THR A 93 16.85 -38.66 24.70
N ARG A 94 17.27 -37.65 25.45
CA ARG A 94 18.68 -37.38 25.72
C ARG A 94 19.35 -38.50 26.52
N ALA A 95 18.67 -39.07 27.51
CA ALA A 95 19.17 -40.20 28.29
C ALA A 95 19.29 -41.49 27.46
N CYS A 96 18.29 -41.79 26.63
CA CYS A 96 18.30 -42.94 25.72
C CYS A 96 19.47 -42.85 24.72
N MET A 97 19.65 -41.70 24.05
CA MET A 97 20.77 -41.49 23.13
C MET A 97 22.12 -41.70 23.82
N ARG A 98 22.31 -41.15 25.03
CA ARG A 98 23.55 -41.29 25.81
C ARG A 98 23.85 -42.73 26.23
N GLN A 99 22.84 -43.48 26.64
CA GLN A 99 23.02 -44.88 27.03
C GLN A 99 23.36 -45.76 25.81
N ARG A 100 22.91 -45.38 24.62
CA ARG A 100 23.10 -46.16 23.40
C ARG A 100 24.39 -45.82 22.66
N ASP A 101 24.90 -44.59 22.81
CA ASP A 101 26.27 -44.21 22.43
C ASP A 101 27.31 -45.12 23.12
N LEU A 102 27.04 -45.50 24.39
CA LEU A 102 27.88 -46.43 25.16
C LEU A 102 27.74 -47.90 24.68
N GLU A 103 26.58 -48.29 24.15
CA GLU A 103 26.30 -49.65 23.64
C GLU A 103 26.72 -49.86 22.16
N ARG A 104 27.15 -48.80 21.46
CA ARG A 104 27.58 -48.81 20.04
C ARG A 104 26.58 -49.50 19.08
N LYS A 105 25.28 -49.35 19.32
CA LYS A 105 24.21 -49.87 18.45
C LYS A 105 23.79 -48.80 17.44
N SER A 106 23.86 -49.10 16.14
CA SER A 106 23.30 -48.24 15.08
C SER A 106 21.80 -48.48 14.95
N TYR A 107 20.99 -47.47 15.23
CA TYR A 107 19.53 -47.56 15.18
C TYR A 107 18.98 -46.57 14.15
N THR A 108 17.87 -46.91 13.48
CA THR A 108 17.18 -45.98 12.57
C THR A 108 16.34 -44.99 13.36
N GLU A 109 16.07 -43.81 12.79
CA GLU A 109 15.38 -42.72 13.49
C GLU A 109 13.97 -43.13 13.99
N ILE A 110 13.26 -43.92 13.20
CA ILE A 110 11.92 -44.48 13.46
C ILE A 110 11.89 -45.32 14.74
N GLU A 111 12.96 -46.06 14.91
CA GLU A 111 13.22 -47.04 15.92
C GLU A 111 13.45 -46.31 17.27
N VAL A 112 14.26 -45.24 17.27
CA VAL A 112 14.45 -44.35 18.44
C VAL A 112 13.13 -43.71 18.88
N TYR A 113 12.36 -43.19 17.93
CA TYR A 113 11.07 -42.55 18.23
C TYR A 113 10.06 -43.52 18.85
N SER A 114 10.02 -44.76 18.38
CA SER A 114 9.08 -45.78 18.86
C SER A 114 9.34 -46.19 20.32
N GLU A 115 10.59 -46.16 20.77
CA GLU A 115 10.96 -46.47 22.16
C GLU A 115 10.70 -45.30 23.12
N ILE A 116 10.90 -44.06 22.64
CA ILE A 116 10.66 -42.85 23.44
C ILE A 116 9.16 -42.55 23.54
N LEU A 117 8.45 -42.57 22.42
CA LEU A 117 7.02 -42.21 22.35
C LEU A 117 6.09 -43.41 22.60
N GLY A 118 6.66 -44.63 22.60
CA GLY A 118 5.91 -45.88 22.67
C GLY A 118 5.34 -46.30 21.31
N LYS A 119 4.90 -47.56 21.21
CA LYS A 119 4.33 -48.18 19.98
C LYS A 119 2.91 -47.68 19.63
N LYS A 120 2.60 -46.41 19.85
CA LYS A 120 1.32 -45.82 19.42
C LYS A 120 1.40 -45.48 17.93
N SER A 121 0.61 -46.16 17.11
CA SER A 121 0.62 -46.11 15.64
C SER A 121 0.12 -44.81 14.99
N GLY A 122 0.29 -43.66 15.64
CA GLY A 122 -0.20 -42.35 15.15
C GLY A 122 0.87 -41.24 15.08
N TYR A 123 2.01 -41.38 15.75
CA TYR A 123 3.03 -40.33 15.76
C TYR A 123 3.81 -40.21 14.44
N VAL A 124 3.90 -41.31 13.67
CA VAL A 124 4.61 -41.37 12.37
C VAL A 124 3.71 -40.91 11.21
N GLN A 125 2.42 -40.67 11.47
CA GLN A 125 1.42 -40.29 10.47
C GLN A 125 1.65 -38.89 9.86
N GLY A 126 2.55 -38.09 10.45
CA GLY A 126 2.97 -36.78 9.94
C GLY A 126 4.06 -36.80 8.86
N LEU A 127 4.62 -37.96 8.49
CA LEU A 127 5.72 -38.07 7.51
C LEU A 127 5.27 -38.10 6.04
N GLY A 128 4.16 -37.45 5.70
CA GLY A 128 3.80 -37.16 4.30
C GLY A 128 3.26 -38.33 3.47
N ARG A 129 2.88 -39.47 4.07
CA ARG A 129 2.13 -40.55 3.39
C ARG A 129 0.68 -40.62 3.88
N VAL A 130 -0.05 -39.51 3.77
CA VAL A 130 -1.50 -39.49 3.98
C VAL A 130 -2.16 -39.38 2.60
N VAL A 131 -3.03 -40.33 2.26
CA VAL A 131 -3.99 -40.17 1.16
C VAL A 131 -4.85 -38.98 1.53
N LYS A 132 -4.86 -37.93 0.70
CA LYS A 132 -5.69 -36.74 0.89
C LYS A 132 -7.12 -37.21 1.22
N PRO A 133 -7.67 -36.89 2.39
CA PRO A 133 -9.06 -37.21 2.65
C PRO A 133 -9.91 -36.55 1.55
N PRO A 134 -10.95 -37.23 1.01
CA PRO A 134 -11.87 -36.59 0.09
C PRO A 134 -12.40 -35.32 0.75
N PRO A 135 -12.57 -34.23 -0.01
CA PRO A 135 -12.99 -32.95 0.55
C PRO A 135 -14.26 -33.15 1.37
N SER A 136 -14.21 -32.73 2.63
CA SER A 136 -15.31 -32.90 3.58
C SER A 136 -16.56 -32.20 3.06
N SER A 137 -17.62 -32.96 2.83
CA SER A 137 -18.88 -32.49 2.23
C SER A 137 -19.66 -31.48 3.09
N THR A 138 -19.19 -31.17 4.29
CA THR A 138 -19.81 -30.19 5.21
C THR A 138 -19.25 -28.77 5.04
N LEU A 139 -18.06 -28.62 4.41
CA LEU A 139 -17.44 -27.32 4.13
C LEU A 139 -18.07 -26.58 2.94
N THR A 140 -18.77 -27.30 2.06
CA THR A 140 -19.34 -26.76 0.82
C THR A 140 -20.61 -25.94 1.04
N THR A 141 -21.43 -26.26 2.04
CA THR A 141 -22.68 -25.54 2.33
C THR A 141 -22.44 -24.18 3.01
N GLN A 142 -21.49 -24.09 3.94
CA GLN A 142 -21.10 -22.79 4.52
C GLN A 142 -20.42 -21.88 3.48
N SER A 143 -19.75 -22.48 2.50
CA SER A 143 -19.12 -21.74 1.40
C SER A 143 -20.14 -21.12 0.44
N SER A 144 -21.28 -21.78 0.17
CA SER A 144 -22.31 -21.23 -0.73
C SER A 144 -23.05 -20.05 -0.10
N ASP A 145 -23.38 -20.13 1.18
CA ASP A 145 -24.10 -19.06 1.90
C ASP A 145 -23.26 -17.78 1.97
N LEU A 146 -21.96 -17.93 2.26
CA LEU A 146 -21.00 -16.81 2.24
C LEU A 146 -20.84 -16.22 0.83
N GLN A 147 -20.76 -17.05 -0.21
CA GLN A 147 -20.68 -16.57 -1.58
C GLN A 147 -21.94 -15.78 -1.99
N HIS A 148 -23.12 -16.27 -1.61
CA HIS A 148 -24.37 -15.56 -1.87
C HIS A 148 -24.44 -14.22 -1.12
N GLN A 149 -23.99 -14.18 0.14
CA GLN A 149 -23.92 -12.94 0.91
C GLN A 149 -22.95 -11.92 0.28
N VAL A 150 -21.79 -12.38 -0.18
CA VAL A 150 -20.81 -11.52 -0.88
C VAL A 150 -21.38 -11.00 -2.20
N ALA A 151 -22.09 -11.83 -2.97
CA ALA A 151 -22.76 -11.40 -4.20
C ALA A 151 -23.80 -10.32 -3.89
N LYS A 152 -24.68 -10.56 -2.91
CA LYS A 152 -25.70 -9.60 -2.48
C LYS A 152 -25.10 -8.26 -2.05
N SER A 153 -24.05 -8.27 -1.22
CA SER A 153 -23.39 -7.02 -0.80
C SER A 153 -22.70 -6.30 -1.96
N ARG A 154 -22.21 -7.01 -2.97
CA ARG A 154 -21.64 -6.38 -4.18
C ARG A 154 -22.73 -5.64 -4.97
N ASP A 155 -23.88 -6.27 -5.18
CA ASP A 155 -25.00 -5.68 -5.90
C ASP A 155 -25.55 -4.45 -5.16
N GLU A 156 -25.66 -4.50 -3.83
CA GLU A 156 -26.07 -3.36 -3.00
C GLU A 156 -25.09 -2.18 -3.09
N ILE A 157 -23.78 -2.45 -3.07
CA ILE A 157 -22.75 -1.42 -3.23
C ILE A 157 -22.79 -0.83 -4.65
N GLU A 158 -23.02 -1.64 -5.67
CA GLU A 158 -23.18 -1.18 -7.05
C GLU A 158 -24.41 -0.29 -7.22
N ALA A 159 -25.55 -0.65 -6.62
CA ALA A 159 -26.75 0.16 -6.63
C ALA A 159 -26.52 1.55 -5.98
N MET A 160 -25.87 1.60 -4.81
CA MET A 160 -25.54 2.87 -4.17
C MET A 160 -24.56 3.71 -5.00
N ARG A 161 -23.59 3.07 -5.66
CA ARG A 161 -22.65 3.76 -6.56
C ARG A 161 -23.37 4.35 -7.77
N ALA A 162 -24.29 3.62 -8.38
CA ALA A 162 -25.06 4.10 -9.52
C ALA A 162 -25.91 5.32 -9.18
N VAL A 163 -26.53 5.35 -7.99
CA VAL A 163 -27.28 6.53 -7.52
C VAL A 163 -26.34 7.72 -7.35
N ARG A 164 -25.24 7.55 -6.62
CA ARG A 164 -24.29 8.64 -6.37
C ARG A 164 -23.63 9.16 -7.65
N GLU A 165 -23.36 8.27 -8.60
CA GLU A 165 -22.79 8.65 -9.90
C GLU A 165 -23.76 9.51 -10.70
N LYS A 166 -25.06 9.19 -10.69
CA LYS A 166 -26.09 10.03 -11.32
C LYS A 166 -26.19 11.40 -10.68
N ASP A 167 -26.18 11.49 -9.35
CA ASP A 167 -26.21 12.79 -8.65
C ASP A 167 -25.00 13.66 -9.02
N LEU A 168 -23.82 13.05 -9.13
CA LEU A 168 -22.61 13.75 -9.57
C LEU A 168 -22.68 14.20 -11.03
N GLN A 169 -23.22 13.37 -11.92
CA GLN A 169 -23.46 13.75 -13.31
C GLN A 169 -24.47 14.90 -13.41
N GLU A 170 -25.54 14.88 -12.61
CA GLU A 170 -26.53 15.95 -12.59
C GLU A 170 -25.92 17.26 -12.06
N PHE A 171 -25.07 17.18 -11.04
CA PHE A 171 -24.35 18.35 -10.54
C PHE A 171 -23.39 18.93 -11.57
N ALA A 172 -22.62 18.08 -12.25
CA ALA A 172 -21.71 18.49 -13.32
C ALA A 172 -22.48 19.12 -14.49
N LYS A 173 -23.64 18.56 -14.85
CA LYS A 173 -24.52 19.13 -15.88
C LYS A 173 -25.03 20.51 -15.47
N LYS A 174 -25.52 20.68 -14.24
CA LYS A 174 -25.96 21.98 -13.71
C LYS A 174 -24.84 23.00 -13.69
N GLN A 175 -23.62 22.60 -13.36
CA GLN A 175 -22.45 23.46 -13.42
C GLN A 175 -22.14 23.90 -14.85
N ALA A 176 -22.20 22.97 -15.82
CA ALA A 176 -21.98 23.29 -17.24
C ALA A 176 -23.08 24.21 -17.81
N GLU A 177 -24.34 23.99 -17.44
CA GLU A 177 -25.46 24.85 -17.84
C GLU A 177 -25.30 26.27 -17.26
N MET A 178 -24.93 26.39 -15.97
CA MET A 178 -24.63 27.68 -15.35
C MET A 178 -23.47 28.40 -16.07
N GLU A 179 -22.38 27.68 -16.36
CA GLU A 179 -21.24 28.26 -17.06
C GLU A 179 -21.60 28.70 -18.48
N ALA A 180 -22.41 27.91 -19.20
CA ALA A 180 -22.89 28.26 -20.52
C ALA A 180 -23.70 29.56 -20.50
N THR A 181 -24.67 29.70 -19.58
CA THR A 181 -25.47 30.93 -19.47
C THR A 181 -24.63 32.18 -19.18
N LEU A 182 -23.58 32.05 -18.36
CA LEU A 182 -22.65 33.14 -18.08
C LEU A 182 -21.80 33.50 -19.31
N ARG A 183 -21.38 32.48 -20.08
CA ARG A 183 -20.65 32.68 -21.33
C ARG A 183 -21.53 33.37 -22.37
N ASP A 184 -22.77 32.95 -22.52
CA ASP A 184 -23.72 33.55 -23.45
C ASP A 184 -23.97 35.01 -23.10
N HIS A 185 -24.24 35.32 -21.84
CA HIS A 185 -24.44 36.71 -21.41
C HIS A 185 -23.19 37.58 -21.65
N ARG A 186 -21.99 37.03 -21.44
CA ARG A 186 -20.74 37.75 -21.72
C ARG A 186 -20.57 38.01 -23.21
N GLU A 187 -20.91 37.05 -24.07
CA GLU A 187 -20.80 37.22 -25.51
C GLU A 187 -21.87 38.19 -26.04
N GLU A 188 -23.10 38.14 -25.52
CA GLU A 188 -24.13 39.13 -25.82
C GLU A 188 -23.66 40.55 -25.53
N GLN A 189 -23.03 40.78 -24.38
CA GLN A 189 -22.45 42.08 -24.06
C GLN A 189 -21.35 42.51 -25.05
N ARG A 190 -20.53 41.57 -25.53
CA ARG A 190 -19.49 41.87 -26.53
C ARG A 190 -20.08 42.20 -27.89
N VAL A 191 -21.06 41.42 -28.34
CA VAL A 191 -21.77 41.64 -29.60
C VAL A 191 -22.51 42.98 -29.57
N GLU A 192 -23.14 43.32 -28.45
CA GLU A 192 -23.82 44.61 -28.30
C GLU A 192 -22.84 45.79 -28.36
N GLN A 193 -21.70 45.70 -27.68
CA GLN A 193 -20.65 46.73 -27.77
C GLN A 193 -20.12 46.88 -29.21
N GLU A 194 -19.90 45.77 -29.90
CA GLU A 194 -19.45 45.77 -31.29
C GLU A 194 -20.51 46.36 -32.23
N ARG A 195 -21.80 46.05 -32.01
CA ARG A 195 -22.92 46.63 -32.75
C ARG A 195 -22.95 48.15 -32.61
N ILE A 196 -22.83 48.66 -31.38
CA ILE A 196 -22.79 50.11 -31.12
C ILE A 196 -21.61 50.76 -31.83
N ARG A 197 -20.43 50.13 -31.77
CA ARG A 197 -19.22 50.63 -32.44
C ARG A 197 -19.41 50.70 -33.96
N LEU A 198 -19.93 49.65 -34.57
CA LEU A 198 -20.16 49.61 -36.02
C LEU A 198 -21.23 50.62 -36.46
N GLU A 199 -22.29 50.81 -35.68
CA GLU A 199 -23.29 51.84 -35.97
C GLU A 199 -22.69 53.25 -35.94
N GLN A 200 -21.81 53.54 -34.97
CA GLN A 200 -21.08 54.80 -34.91
C GLN A 200 -20.16 55.00 -36.12
N GLU A 201 -19.43 53.96 -36.52
CA GLU A 201 -18.55 54.01 -37.68
C GLU A 201 -19.33 54.21 -38.99
N GLU A 202 -20.48 53.53 -39.16
CA GLU A 202 -21.37 53.77 -40.30
C GLU A 202 -21.93 55.20 -40.32
N ARG A 203 -22.34 55.75 -39.17
CA ARG A 203 -22.82 57.14 -39.09
C ARG A 203 -21.73 58.12 -39.52
N MET A 204 -20.52 57.97 -38.98
CA MET A 204 -19.37 58.79 -39.36
C MET A 204 -19.06 58.67 -40.86
N LYS A 205 -19.15 57.47 -41.43
CA LYS A 205 -18.92 57.24 -42.85
C LYS A 205 -19.99 57.91 -43.73
N ARG A 206 -21.26 57.82 -43.35
CA ARG A 206 -22.37 58.50 -44.05
C ARG A 206 -22.23 60.02 -43.99
N GLU A 207 -21.82 60.57 -42.86
CA GLU A 207 -21.54 62.00 -42.71
C GLU A 207 -20.35 62.45 -43.57
N GLN A 208 -19.26 61.67 -43.58
CA GLN A 208 -18.11 61.96 -44.43
C GLN A 208 -18.48 61.90 -45.92
N GLU A 209 -19.29 60.93 -46.32
CA GLU A 209 -19.80 60.81 -47.69
C GLU A 209 -20.71 61.98 -48.06
N HIS A 210 -21.63 62.37 -47.17
CA HIS A 210 -22.48 63.55 -47.36
C HIS A 210 -21.64 64.83 -47.57
N MET A 211 -20.63 65.05 -46.72
CA MET A 211 -19.71 66.18 -46.88
C MET A 211 -18.96 66.13 -48.22
N ARG A 212 -18.55 64.95 -48.68
CA ARG A 212 -17.87 64.78 -49.97
C ARG A 212 -18.79 65.14 -51.14
N VAL A 213 -20.03 64.67 -51.12
CA VAL A 213 -21.03 64.95 -52.17
C VAL A 213 -21.39 66.43 -52.19
N GLU A 214 -21.68 67.05 -51.04
CA GLU A 214 -21.96 68.50 -50.99
C GLU A 214 -20.79 69.33 -51.52
N HIS A 215 -19.55 68.94 -51.20
CA HIS A 215 -18.38 69.64 -51.72
C HIS A 215 -18.27 69.49 -53.24
N GLU A 216 -18.50 68.30 -53.79
CA GLU A 216 -18.52 68.06 -55.24
C GLU A 216 -19.64 68.86 -55.93
N GLU A 217 -20.83 68.95 -55.34
CA GLU A 217 -21.95 69.74 -55.87
C GLU A 217 -21.65 71.25 -55.87
N ARG A 218 -21.02 71.79 -54.81
CA ARG A 218 -20.58 73.19 -54.78
C ARG A 218 -19.58 73.51 -55.88
N MET A 219 -18.62 72.60 -56.13
CA MET A 219 -17.62 72.77 -57.19
C MET A 219 -18.21 72.72 -58.60
N GLN A 220 -19.38 72.11 -58.79
CA GLN A 220 -20.07 72.09 -60.09
C GLN A 220 -20.92 73.36 -60.34
N GLN A 221 -21.18 74.17 -59.31
CA GLN A 221 -21.96 75.41 -59.40
C GLN A 221 -21.11 76.68 -59.60
N GLU A 222 -19.79 76.59 -59.43
CA GLU A 222 -18.79 77.62 -59.80
C GLU A 222 -18.29 77.44 -61.24
#